data_AF-A0A3G7Y471-F1
#
_entry.id   AF-A0A3G7Y471-F1
#
_cell.length_a   1.000
_cell.length_b   1.000
_cell.length_c   1.000
_cell.angle_alpha   90.00
_cell.angle_beta   90.00
_cell.angle_gamma   90.00
#
_symmetry.space_group_name_H-M   'P 1'
#
loop_
_entity.id
_entity.type
_entity.pdbx_description
1 polymer ?
#
loop_
_entity_poly.entity_id
_entity_poly.type
_entity_poly.pdbx_seq_one_letter_code
_entity_poly.pdbx_strand_id
1 'polypeptide(L)'
;MDPQQAWVDFTTPTPGAKLVMAQRLDGKNLDDGRFFQMPPGAHELMVRFDFEVPAGGGLGGLSQMMYRTCFMTLQYDHFQAGQRYVLEGRSLAFTPNIRLYDSARQLLAEERSVNCI
;
A
#
# COMPACT_ATOMS: atom_id res chain seq x y z
N MET A 1 -14.58 12.44 -8.76
CA MET A 1 -14.82 11.39 -7.76
C MET A 1 -16.32 11.32 -7.51
N ASP A 2 -16.85 10.13 -7.41
CA ASP A 2 -18.24 9.87 -7.00
C ASP A 2 -18.37 10.21 -5.50
N PRO A 3 -19.26 11.15 -5.11
CA PRO A 3 -19.43 11.57 -3.73
C PRO A 3 -20.08 10.49 -2.84
N GLN A 4 -20.64 9.42 -3.41
CA GLN A 4 -21.21 8.31 -2.66
C GLN A 4 -20.16 7.27 -2.25
N GLN A 5 -18.92 7.43 -2.70
CA GLN A 5 -17.85 6.46 -2.52
C GLN A 5 -16.74 7.05 -1.66
N ALA A 6 -16.05 6.19 -0.91
CA ALA A 6 -14.78 6.48 -0.29
C ALA A 6 -13.65 6.25 -1.29
N TRP A 7 -12.61 7.07 -1.20
CA TRP A 7 -11.47 7.01 -2.11
C TRP A 7 -10.16 6.90 -1.34
N VAL A 8 -9.29 6.00 -1.77
CA VAL A 8 -7.96 5.80 -1.17
C VAL A 8 -6.92 5.99 -2.26
N ASP A 9 -6.12 7.05 -2.13
CA ASP A 9 -4.92 7.24 -2.97
C ASP A 9 -3.70 6.61 -2.34
N PHE A 10 -2.65 6.50 -3.15
CA PHE A 10 -1.38 5.97 -2.73
C PHE A 10 -0.31 7.03 -2.66
N THR A 11 0.54 6.93 -1.65
CA THR A 11 1.81 7.65 -1.61
C THR A 11 2.92 6.70 -1.20
N THR A 12 4.11 6.94 -1.75
CA THR A 12 5.29 6.13 -1.47
C THR A 12 6.46 7.07 -1.19
N PRO A 13 6.65 7.51 0.08
CA PRO A 13 7.70 8.46 0.42
C PRO A 13 9.10 7.84 0.40
N THR A 14 9.21 6.51 0.22
CA THR A 14 10.49 5.81 0.22
C THR A 14 11.25 6.07 -1.09
N PRO A 15 12.45 6.68 -1.07
CA PRO A 15 13.25 6.86 -2.27
C PRO A 15 13.57 5.51 -2.93
N GLY A 16 13.37 5.40 -4.24
CA GLY A 16 13.63 4.15 -5.00
C GLY A 16 12.52 3.10 -4.91
N ALA A 17 11.49 3.30 -4.08
CA ALA A 17 10.28 2.49 -4.15
C ALA A 17 9.43 2.94 -5.35
N LYS A 18 9.00 2.00 -6.20
CA LYS A 18 8.37 2.34 -7.47
C LYS A 18 6.88 2.58 -7.34
N LEU A 19 6.17 1.72 -6.59
CA LEU A 19 4.72 1.74 -6.65
C LEU A 19 4.06 0.96 -5.52
N VAL A 20 3.07 1.59 -4.90
CA VAL A 20 1.95 0.92 -4.25
C VAL A 20 0.82 0.88 -5.26
N MET A 21 0.28 -0.30 -5.55
CA MET A 21 -0.90 -0.46 -6.40
C MET A 21 -2.01 -1.18 -5.66
N ALA A 22 -3.25 -0.77 -5.92
CA ALA A 22 -4.43 -1.53 -5.54
C ALA A 22 -4.40 -2.90 -6.25
N GLN A 23 -4.47 -3.98 -5.48
CA GLN A 23 -4.45 -5.35 -6.01
C GLN A 23 -5.81 -6.04 -5.82
N ARG A 24 -6.36 -6.01 -4.59
CA ARG A 24 -7.70 -6.55 -4.29
C ARG A 24 -8.47 -5.65 -3.35
N LEU A 25 -9.78 -5.57 -3.59
CA LEU A 25 -10.77 -5.00 -2.67
C LEU A 25 -11.71 -6.11 -2.25
N ASP A 26 -11.81 -6.38 -0.94
CA ASP A 26 -12.66 -7.42 -0.37
C ASP A 26 -12.45 -8.80 -1.03
N GLY A 27 -11.18 -9.15 -1.26
CA GLY A 27 -10.78 -10.41 -1.88
C GLY A 27 -10.95 -10.48 -3.40
N LYS A 28 -11.51 -9.46 -4.06
CA LYS A 28 -11.68 -9.40 -5.52
C LYS A 28 -10.55 -8.61 -6.17
N ASN A 29 -9.98 -9.13 -7.26
CA ASN A 29 -8.98 -8.40 -8.04
C ASN A 29 -9.58 -7.12 -8.63
N LEU A 30 -8.76 -6.08 -8.72
CA LEU A 30 -9.11 -4.81 -9.33
C LEU A 30 -8.51 -4.69 -10.72
N ASP A 31 -9.24 -4.03 -11.62
CA ASP A 31 -8.76 -3.71 -12.98
C ASP A 31 -7.97 -2.38 -13.01
N ASP A 32 -8.31 -1.43 -12.13
CA ASP A 32 -7.58 -0.17 -11.95
C ASP A 32 -6.79 -0.20 -10.64
N GLY A 33 -5.46 -0.24 -10.76
CA GLY A 33 -4.54 -0.32 -9.61
C GLY A 33 -4.14 1.04 -9.02
N ARG A 34 -4.64 2.16 -9.54
CA ARG A 34 -4.14 3.51 -9.19
C ARG A 34 -4.71 4.07 -7.88
N PHE A 35 -5.87 3.58 -7.46
CA PHE A 35 -6.57 3.99 -6.25
C PHE A 35 -7.50 2.86 -5.81
N PHE A 36 -8.04 2.95 -4.60
CA PHE A 36 -9.28 2.24 -4.28
C PHE A 36 -10.48 3.17 -4.32
N GLN A 37 -11.60 2.63 -4.78
CA GLN A 37 -12.92 3.26 -4.72
C GLN A 37 -13.91 2.21 -4.20
N MET A 38 -14.61 2.52 -3.12
CA MET A 38 -15.50 1.58 -2.43
C MET A 38 -16.63 2.31 -1.69
N PRO A 39 -17.77 1.64 -1.43
CA PRO A 39 -18.86 2.24 -0.66
C PRO A 39 -18.44 2.52 0.79
N PRO A 40 -19.25 3.25 1.58
CA PRO A 40 -18.99 3.42 2.99
C PRO A 40 -19.10 2.10 3.75
N GLY A 41 -18.27 1.93 4.77
CA GLY A 41 -18.28 0.77 5.66
C GLY A 41 -16.93 0.08 5.77
N ALA A 42 -16.99 -1.22 6.07
CA ALA A 42 -15.83 -2.04 6.33
C ALA A 42 -15.29 -2.68 5.06
N HIS A 43 -13.99 -2.51 4.83
CA HIS A 43 -13.32 -3.03 3.66
C HIS A 43 -11.94 -3.58 3.97
N GLU A 44 -11.57 -4.64 3.25
CA GLU A 44 -10.21 -5.17 3.20
C GLU A 44 -9.51 -4.69 1.93
N LEU A 45 -8.39 -4.02 2.10
CA LEU A 45 -7.55 -3.50 1.02
C LEU A 45 -6.28 -4.34 0.91
N MET A 46 -6.04 -4.91 -0.26
CA MET A 46 -4.76 -5.55 -0.57
C MET A 46 -4.03 -4.72 -1.61
N VAL A 47 -2.79 -4.36 -1.29
CA VAL A 47 -1.89 -3.66 -2.22
C VAL A 47 -0.74 -4.54 -2.63
N ARG A 48 -0.25 -4.32 -3.86
CA ARG A 48 1.07 -4.74 -4.30
C ARG A 48 2.05 -3.59 -4.05
N PHE A 49 3.17 -3.89 -3.41
CA PHE A 49 4.24 -2.93 -3.14
C PHE A 49 5.57 -3.46 -3.68
N ASP A 50 6.14 -2.71 -4.62
CA ASP A 50 7.42 -3.02 -5.25
C ASP A 50 8.49 -2.01 -4.77
N PHE A 51 9.54 -2.51 -4.12
CA PHE A 51 10.65 -1.69 -3.62
C PHE A 51 12.01 -2.36 -3.84
N GLU A 52 13.05 -1.53 -3.92
CA GLU A 52 14.42 -2.00 -4.07
C GLU A 52 15.00 -2.43 -2.72
N VAL A 53 15.68 -3.58 -2.72
CA VAL A 53 16.47 -4.09 -1.60
C VAL A 53 17.89 -4.41 -2.07
N PRO A 54 18.91 -4.30 -1.21
CA PRO A 54 20.24 -4.78 -1.55
C PRO A 54 20.20 -6.28 -1.90
N ALA A 55 20.59 -6.63 -3.12
CA ALA A 55 20.90 -7.99 -3.48
C ALA A 55 22.19 -8.36 -2.72
N GLY A 56 22.11 -9.35 -1.83
CA GLY A 56 23.27 -9.80 -1.08
C GLY A 56 24.45 -10.08 -2.01
N GLY A 57 25.57 -9.38 -1.79
CA GLY A 57 26.80 -9.53 -2.56
C GLY A 57 27.98 -9.70 -1.61
N GLY A 58 28.77 -10.75 -1.82
CA GLY A 58 29.96 -11.04 -1.01
C GLY A 58 31.00 -9.92 -1.04
N LEU A 59 32.01 -10.07 -0.17
CA LEU A 59 33.14 -9.15 0.02
C LEU A 59 33.76 -8.71 -1.32
N GLY A 60 33.42 -7.51 -1.81
CA GLY A 60 34.13 -6.85 -2.92
C GLY A 60 33.30 -6.27 -4.07
N GLY A 61 31.97 -6.44 -4.09
CA GLY A 61 31.11 -5.90 -5.17
C GLY A 61 30.27 -4.70 -4.73
N LEU A 62 30.08 -3.72 -5.64
CA LEU A 62 29.00 -2.72 -5.51
C LEU A 62 27.68 -3.45 -5.20
N SER A 63 26.96 -3.05 -4.15
CA SER A 63 25.70 -3.68 -3.79
C SER A 63 24.70 -3.49 -4.92
N GLN A 64 24.47 -4.55 -5.70
CA GLN A 64 23.43 -4.55 -6.72
C GLN A 64 22.07 -4.43 -6.01
N MET A 65 21.16 -3.60 -6.52
CA MET A 65 19.79 -3.54 -6.00
C MET A 65 18.92 -4.52 -6.77
N MET A 66 18.02 -5.20 -6.08
CA MET A 66 16.98 -6.04 -6.67
C MET A 66 15.59 -5.58 -6.22
N TYR A 67 14.59 -5.76 -7.06
CA TYR A 67 13.20 -5.51 -6.66
C TYR A 67 12.67 -6.66 -5.81
N ARG A 68 12.01 -6.31 -4.72
CA ARG A 68 11.18 -7.21 -3.93
C ARG A 68 9.73 -6.81 -4.08
N THR A 69 8.87 -7.79 -4.37
CA THR A 69 7.43 -7.60 -4.48
C THR A 69 6.79 -8.13 -3.21
N CYS A 70 5.98 -7.30 -2.56
CA CYS A 70 5.18 -7.71 -1.42
C CYS A 70 3.70 -7.40 -1.64
N PHE A 71 2.85 -8.28 -1.12
CA PHE A 71 1.41 -8.11 -1.03
C PHE A 71 1.07 -7.86 0.43
N MET A 72 0.46 -6.70 0.71
CA MET A 72 0.10 -6.29 2.06
C MET A 72 -1.38 -6.06 2.16
N THR A 73 -1.97 -6.51 3.26
CA THR A 73 -3.40 -6.40 3.51
C THR A 73 -3.64 -5.47 4.69
N LEU A 74 -4.60 -4.57 4.57
CA LEU A 74 -5.08 -3.67 5.62
C LEU A 74 -6.61 -3.78 5.70
N GLN A 75 -7.15 -3.69 6.91
CA GLN A 75 -8.59 -3.66 7.14
C GLN A 75 -8.95 -2.36 7.88
N TYR A 76 -10.06 -1.74 7.48
CA TYR A 76 -10.60 -0.58 8.15
C TYR A 76 -12.13 -0.56 8.02
N ASP A 77 -12.81 -0.32 9.14
CA ASP A 77 -14.26 -0.56 9.28
C ASP A 77 -15.13 0.67 8.99
N HIS A 78 -14.51 1.83 8.80
CA HIS A 78 -15.19 3.12 8.87
C HIS A 78 -14.88 4.03 7.68
N PHE A 79 -14.80 3.46 6.47
CA PHE A 79 -14.76 4.27 5.25
C PHE A 79 -16.06 5.07 5.11
N GLN A 80 -15.95 6.35 4.74
CA GLN A 80 -17.09 7.26 4.63
C GLN A 80 -17.24 7.80 3.22
N ALA A 81 -18.50 8.00 2.79
CA ALA A 81 -18.82 8.58 1.50
C ALA A 81 -18.20 9.98 1.34
N GLY A 82 -17.60 10.25 0.19
CA GLY A 82 -17.00 11.54 -0.14
C GLY A 82 -15.71 11.85 0.62
N GLN A 83 -15.26 10.97 1.51
CA GLN A 83 -13.98 11.10 2.18
C GLN A 83 -12.84 10.57 1.31
N ARG A 84 -11.66 11.16 1.55
CA ARG A 84 -10.43 10.81 0.86
C ARG A 84 -9.38 10.43 1.88
N TYR A 85 -8.79 9.27 1.66
CA TYR A 85 -7.77 8.67 2.50
C TYR A 85 -6.49 8.51 1.71
N VAL A 86 -5.38 8.41 2.43
CA VAL A 86 -4.07 8.16 1.85
C VAL A 86 -3.50 6.89 2.46
N LEU A 87 -3.20 5.91 1.61
CA LEU A 87 -2.46 4.72 1.99
C LEU A 87 -0.99 4.92 1.63
N GLU A 88 -0.16 5.03 2.66
CA GLU A 88 1.27 5.25 2.56
C GLU A 88 2.00 3.91 2.61
N GLY A 89 2.68 3.54 1.53
CA GLY A 89 3.59 2.40 1.50
C GLY A 89 5.02 2.81 1.80
N ARG A 90 5.64 2.15 2.76
CA ARG A 90 7.02 2.43 3.16
C ARG A 90 7.84 1.16 3.16
N SER A 91 9.14 1.32 3.01
CA SER A 91 10.10 0.27 3.34
C SER A 91 11.17 0.80 4.27
N LEU A 92 11.45 0.07 5.34
CA LEU A 92 12.64 0.25 6.16
C LEU A 92 13.55 -0.97 5.95
N ALA A 93 14.57 -0.79 5.11
CA ALA A 93 15.45 -1.85 4.64
C ALA A 93 14.67 -3.00 3.98
N PHE A 94 14.53 -4.14 4.68
CA PHE A 94 13.82 -5.33 4.18
C PHE A 94 12.38 -5.45 4.68
N THR A 95 11.94 -4.51 5.51
CA THR A 95 10.63 -4.56 6.17
C THR A 95 9.68 -3.58 5.50
N PRO A 96 8.74 -4.05 4.67
CA PRO A 96 7.69 -3.21 4.11
C PRO A 96 6.57 -3.01 5.14
N ASN A 97 5.87 -1.88 5.05
CA ASN A 97 4.67 -1.61 5.83
C ASN A 97 3.71 -0.68 5.07
N ILE A 98 2.43 -0.69 5.42
CA ILE A 98 1.43 0.26 4.91
C ILE A 98 0.64 0.91 6.03
N ARG A 99 0.32 2.18 5.85
CA ARG A 99 -0.46 2.96 6.82
C ARG A 99 -1.57 3.71 6.14
N LEU A 100 -2.78 3.63 6.68
CA LEU A 100 -3.92 4.38 6.21
C LEU A 100 -4.09 5.66 7.04
N TYR A 101 -4.22 6.78 6.36
CA TYR A 101 -4.43 8.09 6.95
C TYR A 101 -5.72 8.74 6.44
N ASP A 102 -6.37 9.52 7.30
CA ASP A 102 -7.42 10.46 6.88
C ASP A 102 -6.85 11.76 6.27
N SER A 103 -7.75 12.67 5.91
CA SER A 103 -7.42 14.00 5.38
C SER A 103 -6.69 14.91 6.38
N ALA A 104 -6.86 14.67 7.68
CA ALA A 104 -6.16 15.36 8.76
C ALA A 104 -4.81 14.69 9.11
N ARG A 105 -4.38 13.68 8.34
CA ARG A 105 -3.16 12.90 8.57
C ARG A 105 -3.18 12.08 9.87
N GLN A 106 -4.37 11.79 10.42
CA GLN A 106 -4.50 10.86 11.53
C GLN A 106 -4.35 9.42 11.05
N LEU A 107 -3.57 8.61 11.77
CA LEU A 107 -3.40 7.18 11.48
C LEU A 107 -4.67 6.43 11.85
N LEU A 108 -5.26 5.72 10.89
CA LEU A 108 -6.50 4.97 11.06
C LEU A 108 -6.26 3.46 11.19
N ALA A 109 -5.31 2.94 10.42
CA ALA A 109 -4.97 1.52 10.38
C ALA A 109 -3.56 1.29 9.84
N GLU A 110 -2.99 0.13 10.17
CA GLU A 110 -1.73 -0.39 9.63
C GLU A 110 -1.98 -1.76 8.98
N GLU A 111 -0.98 -2.34 8.33
CA GLU A 111 -1.12 -3.69 7.76
C GLU A 111 -1.45 -4.75 8.82
N ARG A 112 -2.29 -5.71 8.44
CA ARG A 112 -2.53 -6.93 9.23
C ARG A 112 -1.70 -8.12 8.78
N SER A 113 -1.25 -8.11 7.52
CA SER A 113 -0.44 -9.18 6.97
C SER A 113 0.45 -8.69 5.84
N VAL A 114 1.64 -9.27 5.75
CA VAL A 114 2.65 -9.01 4.73
C VAL A 114 3.08 -10.34 4.13
N ASN A 115 3.08 -10.45 2.81
CA ASN A 115 3.61 -11.60 2.08
C ASN A 115 4.53 -11.14 0.95
N CYS A 116 5.80 -11.55 0.95
CA CYS A 116 6.79 -11.14 -0.05
C CYS A 116 7.31 -12.33 -0.85
N ILE A 117 7.54 -12.11 -2.14
CA ILE A 117 8.10 -13.09 -3.08
C ILE A 117 9.51 -12.73 -3.54
#